data_AF-A0A101H7D0-F1
#
_entry.id   AF-A0A101H7D0-F1
#
_cell.length_a   1.000
_cell.length_b   1.000
_cell.length_c   1.000
_cell.angle_alpha   90.00
_cell.angle_beta   90.00
_cell.angle_gamma   90.00
#
_symmetry.space_group_name_H-M   'P 1'
#
loop_
_entity.id
_entity.type
_entity.pdbx_description
1 polymer ?
#
loop_
_entity_poly.entity_id
_entity_poly.type
_entity_poly.pdbx_seq_one_letter_code
_entity_poly.pdbx_strand_id
1 'polypeptide(L)'
;QQNFVPAAEKYSGKGRDNLLQLRGVSKAALVISLFAEDGANPKDIAEQVGFTSHSEMGTYMKRKGYEWDTIKGNYVKGKSKVDEPEKPAKAVSLEAGALEDVLTGILKTLGEIKESTKRSGPVDIGPVSKVLPRYQIKGGYGTKAIRMATVLDEMVRLYSQEHNVSQKDIMEVALVDFLRRYGEGEFLEEFLD
;
A
#
# COMPACT_ATOMS: atom_id res chain seq x y z
N GLN A 1 -5.82 39.22 32.09
CA GLN A 1 -7.10 38.71 31.57
C GLN A 1 -6.77 37.56 30.64
N GLN A 2 -7.13 36.32 30.99
CA GLN A 2 -6.91 35.15 30.13
C GLN A 2 -8.14 34.98 29.22
N ASN A 3 -7.94 35.00 27.91
CA ASN A 3 -8.99 34.80 26.92
C ASN A 3 -9.46 33.34 26.95
N PHE A 4 -10.72 33.14 27.32
CA PHE A 4 -11.40 31.85 27.22
C PHE A 4 -11.95 31.67 25.80
N VAL A 5 -11.45 30.66 25.08
CA VAL A 5 -11.99 30.24 23.79
C VAL A 5 -12.91 29.04 24.01
N PRO A 6 -14.20 29.09 23.60
CA PRO A 6 -15.14 28.00 23.79
C PRO A 6 -14.70 26.71 23.10
N ALA A 7 -14.93 25.56 23.75
CA ALA A 7 -14.55 24.24 23.25
C ALA A 7 -15.13 23.88 21.85
N ALA A 8 -16.19 24.56 21.44
CA ALA A 8 -16.81 24.38 20.12
C ALA A 8 -15.93 24.85 18.95
N GLU A 9 -15.02 25.81 19.14
CA GLU A 9 -14.15 26.31 18.06
C GLU A 9 -12.93 25.43 17.81
N LYS A 10 -12.58 24.53 18.73
CA LYS A 10 -11.50 23.54 18.51
C LYS A 10 -11.88 22.48 17.47
N TYR A 11 -13.18 22.30 17.21
CA TYR A 11 -13.73 21.34 16.24
C TYR A 11 -14.31 22.03 15.01
N SER A 12 -13.82 23.23 14.69
CA SER A 12 -14.05 23.82 13.37
C SER A 12 -13.37 22.94 12.32
N GLY A 13 -14.09 22.64 11.23
CA GLY A 13 -13.83 21.59 10.23
C GLY A 13 -12.52 21.66 9.43
N LYS A 14 -11.47 22.32 9.94
CA LYS A 14 -10.10 22.34 9.41
C LYS A 14 -9.32 21.04 9.64
N GLY A 15 -9.82 20.12 10.46
CA GLY A 15 -9.20 18.79 10.66
C GLY A 15 -9.42 17.81 9.51
N ARG A 16 -10.34 18.10 8.58
CA ARG A 16 -10.67 17.22 7.44
C ARG A 16 -9.51 17.07 6.45
N ASP A 17 -8.65 18.08 6.36
CA ASP A 17 -7.61 18.14 5.32
C ASP A 17 -6.29 17.47 5.72
N ASN A 18 -6.03 17.30 7.02
CA ASN A 18 -4.76 16.73 7.50
C ASN A 18 -4.72 15.20 7.51
N LEU A 19 -5.87 14.51 7.47
CA LEU A 19 -5.92 13.04 7.52
C LEU A 19 -5.70 12.37 6.14
N LEU A 20 -5.83 13.15 5.05
CA LEU A 20 -5.64 12.69 3.67
C LEU A 20 -4.17 12.68 3.21
N GLN A 21 -3.22 13.13 4.06
CA GLN A 21 -1.80 13.25 3.69
C GLN A 21 -0.87 12.15 4.23
N LEU A 22 -1.29 11.25 5.13
CA LEU A 22 -0.44 10.13 5.54
C LEU A 22 -0.56 8.94 4.59
N ARG A 23 0.04 9.07 3.39
CA ARG A 23 0.33 7.92 2.51
C ARG A 23 1.34 6.99 3.20
N GLY A 24 0.86 6.02 3.99
CA GLY A 24 1.70 4.94 4.52
C GLY A 24 1.32 4.40 5.91
N VAL A 25 0.49 5.10 6.68
CA VAL A 25 0.07 4.63 8.02
C VAL A 25 -1.27 3.91 7.92
N SER A 26 -1.32 2.69 8.47
CA SER A 26 -2.53 1.88 8.43
C SER A 26 -3.66 2.51 9.25
N LYS A 27 -4.91 2.34 8.80
CA LYS A 27 -6.10 2.83 9.52
C LYS A 27 -6.18 2.30 10.97
N ALA A 28 -5.68 1.08 11.22
CA ALA A 28 -5.56 0.53 12.56
C ALA A 28 -4.53 1.26 13.44
N ALA A 29 -3.34 1.56 12.90
CA ALA A 29 -2.32 2.31 13.63
C ALA A 29 -2.82 3.71 14.02
N LEU A 30 -3.60 4.36 13.15
CA LEU A 30 -4.18 5.67 13.42
C LEU A 30 -5.17 5.63 14.60
N VAL A 31 -6.05 4.64 14.65
CA VAL A 31 -6.98 4.48 15.77
C VAL A 31 -6.21 4.22 17.08
N ILE A 32 -5.17 3.38 17.06
CA ILE A 32 -4.35 3.12 18.25
C ILE A 32 -3.68 4.40 18.75
N SER A 33 -3.17 5.25 17.85
CA SER A 33 -2.58 6.54 18.23
C SER A 33 -3.60 7.51 18.81
N LEU A 34 -4.84 7.53 18.29
CA LEU A 34 -5.88 8.44 18.78
C LEU A 34 -6.40 8.05 20.16
N PHE A 35 -6.37 6.76 20.51
CA PHE A 35 -6.67 6.29 21.87
C PHE A 35 -5.51 6.47 22.86
N ALA A 36 -4.34 6.91 22.41
CA ALA A 36 -3.23 7.23 23.31
C ALA A 36 -3.33 8.65 23.90
N GLU A 37 -4.22 9.50 23.38
CA GLU A 37 -4.50 10.83 23.93
C GLU A 37 -5.49 10.74 25.10
N ASP A 38 -5.19 11.42 26.21
CA ASP A 38 -6.02 11.40 27.42
C ASP A 38 -7.42 11.98 27.17
N GLY A 39 -8.46 11.21 27.52
CA GLY A 39 -9.87 11.65 27.42
C GLY A 39 -10.54 11.39 26.07
N ALA A 40 -9.96 10.56 25.21
CA ALA A 40 -10.48 10.30 23.88
C ALA A 40 -11.81 9.52 23.89
N ASN A 41 -12.83 10.06 23.22
CA ASN A 41 -14.16 9.45 23.10
C ASN A 41 -14.22 8.50 21.89
N PRO A 42 -14.60 7.22 22.08
CA PRO A 42 -14.64 6.23 21.00
C PRO A 42 -15.50 6.62 19.79
N LYS A 43 -16.54 7.43 19.98
CA LYS A 43 -17.40 7.90 18.89
C LYS A 43 -16.69 8.92 18.01
N ASP A 44 -15.98 9.86 18.62
CA ASP A 44 -15.31 10.96 17.93
C ASP A 44 -14.11 10.43 17.12
N ILE A 45 -13.37 9.47 17.68
CA ILE A 45 -12.28 8.76 16.98
C ILE A 45 -12.82 7.98 15.77
N ALA A 46 -13.96 7.31 15.92
CA ALA A 46 -14.57 6.56 14.83
C ALA A 46 -14.94 7.48 13.66
N GLU A 47 -15.55 8.62 13.94
CA GLU A 47 -15.90 9.62 12.92
C GLU A 47 -14.64 10.23 12.27
N GLN A 48 -13.62 10.57 13.07
CA GLN A 48 -12.36 11.13 12.59
C GLN A 48 -11.61 10.20 11.64
N VAL A 49 -11.63 8.90 11.90
CA VAL A 49 -10.98 7.87 11.06
C VAL A 49 -11.86 7.42 9.87
N GLY A 50 -13.12 7.89 9.83
CA GLY A 50 -14.07 7.62 8.76
C GLY A 50 -14.79 6.27 8.89
N PHE A 51 -15.09 5.84 10.12
CA PHE A 51 -16.04 4.77 10.42
C PHE A 51 -17.42 5.35 10.68
N THR A 52 -18.47 4.58 10.38
CA THR A 52 -19.86 5.01 10.64
C THR A 52 -20.22 4.96 12.13
N SER A 53 -19.55 4.10 12.90
CA SER A 53 -19.77 3.94 14.34
C SER A 53 -18.56 3.33 15.02
N HIS A 54 -18.38 3.61 16.31
CA HIS A 54 -17.41 2.93 17.17
C HIS A 54 -17.54 1.39 17.16
N SER A 55 -18.75 0.87 16.93
CA SER A 55 -19.01 -0.57 16.78
C SER A 55 -18.40 -1.15 15.50
N GLU A 56 -18.47 -0.39 14.40
CA GLU A 56 -17.82 -0.75 13.12
C GLU A 56 -16.29 -0.71 13.28
N MET A 57 -15.77 0.33 13.94
CA MET A 57 -14.34 0.44 14.28
C MET A 57 -13.84 -0.76 15.11
N GLY A 58 -14.61 -1.20 16.11
CA GLY A 58 -14.28 -2.38 16.91
C GLY A 58 -14.28 -3.67 16.10
N THR A 59 -15.25 -3.82 15.18
CA THR A 59 -15.31 -4.98 14.26
C THR A 59 -14.11 -4.99 13.30
N TYR A 60 -13.74 -3.81 12.77
CA TYR A 60 -12.56 -3.64 11.93
C TYR A 60 -11.27 -4.02 12.68
N MET A 61 -11.12 -3.54 13.92
CA MET A 61 -9.95 -3.84 14.75
C MET A 61 -9.81 -5.33 15.05
N LYS A 62 -10.93 -5.98 15.41
CA LYS A 62 -10.96 -7.42 15.64
C LYS A 62 -10.53 -8.20 14.39
N ARG A 63 -11.01 -7.80 13.19
CA ARG A 63 -10.57 -8.40 11.91
C ARG A 63 -9.09 -8.18 11.62
N LYS A 64 -8.51 -7.07 12.10
CA LYS A 64 -7.07 -6.78 12.01
C LYS A 64 -6.24 -7.44 13.11
N GLY A 65 -6.85 -8.25 13.97
CA GLY A 65 -6.17 -8.97 15.05
C GLY A 65 -5.88 -8.09 16.26
N TYR A 66 -6.65 -7.03 16.48
CA TYR A 66 -6.56 -6.17 17.64
C TYR A 66 -7.81 -6.31 18.52
N GLU A 67 -7.62 -6.32 19.84
CA GLU A 67 -8.66 -6.45 20.86
C GLU A 67 -8.58 -5.28 21.83
N TRP A 68 -9.73 -4.83 22.33
CA TRP A 68 -9.80 -3.72 23.28
C TRP A 68 -9.36 -4.16 24.68
N ASP A 69 -8.36 -3.49 25.24
CA ASP A 69 -7.89 -3.67 26.62
C ASP A 69 -8.50 -2.60 27.51
N THR A 70 -9.36 -3.00 28.45
CA THR A 70 -10.04 -2.11 29.39
C THR A 70 -9.12 -1.48 30.41
N ILE A 71 -7.96 -2.08 30.68
CA ILE A 71 -6.97 -1.57 31.64
C ILE A 71 -6.14 -0.47 30.98
N LYS A 72 -5.80 -0.65 29.70
CA LYS A 72 -5.02 0.33 28.93
C LYS A 72 -5.86 1.38 28.22
N GLY A 73 -7.18 1.16 28.11
CA GLY A 73 -8.07 2.04 27.34
C GLY A 73 -7.69 2.10 25.86
N ASN A 74 -7.11 1.04 25.30
CA ASN A 74 -6.62 1.02 23.92
C ASN A 74 -6.61 -0.41 23.36
N TYR A 75 -6.43 -0.53 22.05
CA TYR A 75 -6.35 -1.80 21.33
C TYR A 75 -4.96 -2.45 21.44
N VAL A 76 -4.93 -3.73 21.79
CA VAL A 76 -3.74 -4.59 21.86
C VAL A 76 -3.84 -5.72 20.83
N LYS A 77 -2.72 -6.19 20.29
CA LYS A 77 -2.72 -7.29 19.31
C LYS A 77 -3.16 -8.60 19.97
N GLY A 78 -4.31 -9.14 19.57
CA GLY A 78 -4.90 -10.36 20.09
C GLY A 78 -4.11 -11.59 19.62
N LYS A 79 -3.83 -12.52 20.55
CA LYS A 79 -3.15 -13.79 20.25
C LYS A 79 -4.13 -14.76 19.59
N SER A 80 -4.35 -14.66 18.28
CA SER A 80 -5.09 -15.67 17.54
C SER A 80 -4.16 -16.81 17.11
N LYS A 81 -4.54 -18.05 17.47
CA LYS A 81 -3.85 -19.30 17.12
C LYS A 81 -3.88 -19.52 15.60
N VAL A 82 -2.71 -19.36 14.96
CA VAL A 82 -2.27 -20.12 13.78
C VAL A 82 -0.78 -20.39 14.06
N ASP A 83 -0.39 -21.67 14.18
CA ASP A 83 1.01 -22.13 14.22
C ASP A 83 1.75 -21.57 12.97
N GLU A 84 2.95 -20.98 13.02
CA GLU A 84 4.19 -21.38 13.68
C GLU A 84 4.79 -20.34 14.66
N PRO A 85 5.58 -20.78 15.65
CA PRO A 85 6.17 -19.94 16.68
C PRO A 85 7.43 -19.21 16.18
N GLU A 86 7.33 -17.92 15.93
CA GLU A 86 8.51 -17.04 16.03
C GLU A 86 8.93 -16.97 17.50
N LYS A 87 10.03 -17.65 17.82
CA LYS A 87 10.69 -17.61 19.12
C LYS A 87 10.88 -16.16 19.56
N PRO A 88 10.74 -15.86 20.88
CA PRO A 88 11.10 -14.55 21.39
C PRO A 88 12.58 -14.32 21.07
N ALA A 89 12.86 -13.24 20.36
CA ALA A 89 14.20 -12.77 20.09
C ALA A 89 14.95 -12.62 21.41
N LYS A 90 15.73 -13.66 21.76
CA LYS A 90 16.91 -13.47 22.59
C LYS A 90 17.74 -12.43 21.84
N ALA A 91 18.15 -11.37 22.53
CA ALA A 91 19.19 -10.49 22.05
C ALA A 91 20.39 -11.38 21.68
N VAL A 92 20.56 -11.65 20.38
CA VAL A 92 21.75 -12.31 19.86
C VAL A 92 22.80 -11.23 19.89
N SER A 93 23.77 -11.38 20.80
CA SER A 93 25.04 -10.66 20.68
C SER A 93 25.68 -11.20 19.40
N LEU A 94 25.40 -10.53 18.28
CA LEU A 94 25.98 -10.81 16.98
C LEU A 94 27.34 -10.13 16.97
N GLU A 95 28.40 -10.93 16.97
CA GLU A 95 29.77 -10.51 16.67
C GLU A 95 29.76 -9.68 15.37
N ALA A 96 30.29 -8.45 15.42
CA ALA A 96 30.18 -7.46 14.35
C ALA A 96 30.67 -7.98 12.97
N GLY A 97 31.64 -8.91 12.97
CA GLY A 97 32.19 -9.49 11.73
C GLY A 97 31.20 -10.37 10.95
N ALA A 98 30.29 -11.08 11.62
CA ALA A 98 29.34 -11.95 10.92
C ALA A 98 28.24 -11.16 10.19
N LEU A 99 27.97 -9.92 10.62
CA LEU A 99 27.00 -9.05 9.98
C LEU A 99 27.58 -8.40 8.71
N GLU A 100 28.88 -8.11 8.71
CA GLU A 100 29.59 -7.53 7.56
C GLU A 100 29.67 -8.51 6.39
N ASP A 101 29.89 -9.80 6.64
CA ASP A 101 29.93 -10.82 5.59
C ASP A 101 28.56 -11.01 4.92
N VAL A 102 27.48 -10.99 5.72
CA VAL A 102 26.10 -11.09 5.20
C VAL A 102 25.73 -9.84 4.42
N LEU A 103 26.07 -8.66 4.92
CA LEU A 103 25.78 -7.40 4.25
C LEU A 103 26.55 -7.29 2.93
N THR A 104 27.81 -7.74 2.90
CA THR A 104 28.64 -7.77 1.69
C THR A 104 28.07 -8.77 0.67
N GLY A 105 27.57 -9.93 1.14
CA GLY A 105 26.87 -10.89 0.28
C GLY A 105 25.60 -10.33 -0.35
N ILE A 106 24.79 -9.59 0.43
CA ILE A 106 23.58 -8.92 -0.07
C ILE A 106 23.94 -7.80 -1.05
N LEU A 107 24.96 -6.99 -0.74
CA LEU A 107 25.37 -5.91 -1.63
C LEU A 107 25.95 -6.41 -2.95
N LYS A 108 26.68 -7.54 -2.92
CA LYS A 108 27.20 -8.18 -4.14
C LYS A 108 26.08 -8.69 -5.04
N THR A 109 25.09 -9.38 -4.49
CA THR A 109 23.93 -9.88 -5.26
C THR A 109 23.10 -8.73 -5.83
N LEU A 110 22.94 -7.63 -5.09
CA LEU A 110 22.29 -6.42 -5.59
C LEU A 110 23.10 -5.73 -6.71
N GLY A 111 24.43 -5.75 -6.63
CA GLY A 111 25.32 -5.25 -7.69
C GLY A 111 25.17 -6.04 -8.99
N GLU A 112 25.13 -7.37 -8.90
CA GLU A 112 24.94 -8.28 -10.03
C GLU A 112 23.56 -8.10 -10.69
N ILE A 113 22.51 -7.87 -9.89
CA ILE A 113 21.17 -7.55 -10.41
C ILE A 113 21.17 -6.20 -11.13
N LYS A 114 21.85 -5.18 -10.60
CA LYS A 114 21.92 -3.84 -11.21
C LYS A 114 22.66 -3.85 -12.55
N GLU A 115 23.65 -4.71 -12.73
CA GLU A 115 24.33 -4.89 -14.02
C GLU A 115 23.45 -5.63 -15.06
N SER A 116 22.58 -6.54 -14.62
CA SER A 116 21.60 -7.20 -15.49
C SER A 116 20.53 -6.23 -16.01
N THR A 117 20.16 -5.21 -15.24
CA THR A 117 19.16 -4.19 -15.64
C THR A 117 19.71 -3.18 -16.64
N LYS A 118 21.04 -3.06 -16.77
CA LYS A 118 21.67 -2.17 -17.76
C LYS A 118 21.63 -2.72 -19.20
N ARG A 119 21.09 -3.93 -19.40
CA ARG A 119 21.00 -4.63 -20.70
C ARG A 119 19.56 -4.89 -21.18
N SER A 120 18.54 -4.28 -20.57
CA SER A 120 17.16 -4.48 -21.02
C SER A 120 16.87 -3.62 -22.26
N GLY A 121 17.24 -4.14 -23.43
CA GLY A 121 16.32 -4.13 -24.57
C GLY A 121 15.24 -5.22 -24.37
N PRO A 122 14.27 -5.36 -25.29
CA PRO A 122 13.11 -6.22 -25.09
C PRO A 122 13.56 -7.67 -24.87
N VAL A 123 13.30 -8.17 -23.66
CA VAL A 123 13.62 -9.55 -23.28
C VAL A 123 12.55 -10.45 -23.88
N ASP A 124 12.90 -11.11 -24.99
CA ASP A 124 12.09 -12.11 -25.63
C ASP A 124 12.19 -13.43 -24.83
N ILE A 125 11.14 -13.74 -24.04
CA ILE A 125 11.02 -14.99 -23.30
C ILE A 125 9.88 -15.82 -23.90
N GLY A 126 10.22 -16.71 -24.83
CA GLY A 126 9.44 -17.95 -25.01
C GLY A 126 9.86 -18.99 -23.96
N PRO A 127 9.04 -19.99 -23.61
CA PRO A 127 7.60 -20.17 -23.77
C PRO A 127 6.85 -19.75 -22.47
N VAL A 128 6.20 -18.59 -22.54
CA VAL A 128 4.96 -18.15 -21.87
C VAL A 128 4.70 -18.67 -20.44
N SER A 129 5.51 -18.24 -19.48
CA SER A 129 4.87 -17.80 -18.24
C SER A 129 4.07 -16.55 -18.62
N LYS A 130 2.74 -16.55 -18.41
CA LYS A 130 1.85 -15.42 -18.69
C LYS A 130 2.11 -14.25 -17.73
N VAL A 131 3.35 -13.80 -17.64
CA VAL A 131 3.70 -12.58 -16.92
C VAL A 131 3.37 -11.45 -17.87
N LEU A 132 2.41 -10.61 -17.47
CA LEU A 132 2.01 -9.46 -18.26
C LEU A 132 3.26 -8.57 -18.52
N PRO A 133 3.55 -8.19 -19.78
CA PRO A 133 4.64 -7.27 -20.08
C PRO A 133 4.49 -5.98 -19.30
N ARG A 134 5.59 -5.40 -18.82
CA ARG A 134 5.58 -4.10 -18.14
C ARG A 134 6.29 -3.09 -19.02
N TYR A 135 5.55 -2.10 -19.51
CA TYR A 135 6.11 -1.02 -20.32
C TYR A 135 6.56 0.13 -19.41
N GLN A 136 7.77 0.65 -19.64
CA GLN A 136 8.20 1.94 -19.10
C GLN A 136 7.95 2.98 -20.20
N ILE A 137 6.88 3.77 -20.05
CA ILE A 137 6.53 4.80 -21.03
C ILE A 137 7.19 6.11 -20.61
N LYS A 138 8.01 6.69 -21.48
CA LYS A 138 8.63 8.00 -21.28
C LYS A 138 7.57 9.11 -21.30
N GLY A 139 7.61 10.00 -20.31
CA GLY A 139 6.80 11.22 -20.29
C GLY A 139 6.06 11.47 -18.97
N GLY A 140 5.19 12.48 -18.99
CA GLY A 140 4.34 12.82 -17.85
C GLY A 140 3.09 11.96 -17.77
N TYR A 141 2.64 11.65 -16.55
CA TYR A 141 1.41 10.92 -16.31
C TYR A 141 0.20 11.87 -16.28
N GLY A 142 -0.87 11.50 -16.99
CA GLY A 142 -2.14 12.22 -17.00
C GLY A 142 -3.31 11.27 -16.79
N THR A 143 -4.39 11.75 -16.14
CA THR A 143 -5.60 10.96 -15.89
C THR A 143 -6.61 11.15 -17.01
N LYS A 144 -7.24 10.05 -17.46
CA LYS A 144 -8.39 10.07 -18.37
C LYS A 144 -9.52 9.24 -17.78
N ALA A 145 -10.76 9.72 -17.91
CA ALA A 145 -11.95 8.98 -17.54
C ALA A 145 -12.52 8.29 -18.78
N ILE A 146 -12.66 6.96 -18.72
CA ILE A 146 -13.15 6.13 -19.83
C ILE A 146 -14.39 5.40 -19.34
N ARG A 147 -15.47 5.42 -20.13
CA ARG A 147 -16.65 4.58 -19.90
C ARG A 147 -16.41 3.21 -20.53
N MET A 148 -16.65 2.15 -19.78
CA MET A 148 -16.55 0.76 -20.26
C MET A 148 -17.81 -0.04 -19.92
N ALA A 149 -18.00 -1.17 -20.61
CA ALA A 149 -19.05 -2.11 -20.27
C ALA A 149 -18.80 -2.71 -18.87
N THR A 150 -19.87 -2.96 -18.11
CA THR A 150 -19.79 -3.49 -16.74
C THR A 150 -19.06 -4.84 -16.67
N VAL A 151 -19.29 -5.69 -17.66
CA VAL A 151 -18.63 -7.00 -17.79
C VAL A 151 -17.11 -6.84 -17.93
N LEU A 152 -16.65 -5.84 -18.69
CA LEU A 152 -15.22 -5.62 -18.89
C LEU A 152 -14.54 -5.08 -17.62
N ASP A 153 -15.20 -4.17 -16.89
CA ASP A 153 -14.73 -3.69 -15.58
C ASP A 153 -14.56 -4.86 -14.60
N GLU A 154 -15.53 -5.77 -14.55
CA GLU A 154 -15.45 -6.97 -13.71
C GLU A 154 -14.27 -7.87 -14.11
N MET A 155 -14.10 -8.15 -15.41
CA MET A 155 -12.98 -8.97 -15.90
C MET A 155 -11.61 -8.37 -15.55
N VAL A 156 -11.45 -7.05 -15.71
CA VAL A 156 -10.20 -6.35 -15.36
C VAL A 156 -9.93 -6.43 -13.85
N ARG A 157 -10.97 -6.27 -13.01
CA ARG A 157 -10.85 -6.38 -11.55
C ARG A 157 -10.44 -7.79 -11.12
N LEU A 158 -11.09 -8.82 -11.66
CA LEU A 158 -10.80 -10.21 -11.35
C LEU A 158 -9.36 -10.57 -11.74
N TYR A 159 -8.95 -10.19 -12.95
CA TYR A 159 -7.58 -10.43 -13.42
C TYR A 159 -6.54 -9.70 -12.54
N SER A 160 -6.82 -8.45 -12.16
CA SER A 160 -5.95 -7.66 -11.28
C SER A 160 -5.72 -8.35 -9.93
N GLN A 161 -6.77 -8.93 -9.35
CA GLN A 161 -6.69 -9.64 -8.07
C GLN A 161 -5.99 -10.99 -8.20
N GLU A 162 -6.30 -11.76 -9.24
CA GLU A 162 -5.72 -13.09 -9.48
C GLU A 162 -4.21 -13.02 -9.75
N HIS A 163 -3.78 -12.04 -10.55
CA HIS A 163 -2.40 -11.93 -10.99
C HIS A 163 -1.56 -10.91 -10.21
N ASN A 164 -2.13 -10.24 -9.22
CA ASN A 164 -1.47 -9.17 -8.45
C ASN A 164 -0.83 -8.10 -9.36
N VAL A 165 -1.58 -7.69 -10.39
CA VAL A 165 -1.18 -6.65 -11.35
C VAL A 165 -2.13 -5.46 -11.21
N SER A 166 -1.62 -4.23 -11.33
CA SER A 166 -2.47 -3.06 -11.23
C SER A 166 -3.39 -2.93 -12.46
N GLN A 167 -4.61 -2.43 -12.27
CA GLN A 167 -5.51 -2.15 -13.39
C GLN A 167 -4.90 -1.15 -14.39
N LYS A 168 -4.09 -0.20 -13.90
CA LYS A 168 -3.31 0.71 -14.75
C LYS A 168 -2.41 -0.08 -15.71
N ASP A 169 -1.62 -1.02 -15.21
CA ASP A 169 -0.68 -1.78 -16.04
C ASP A 169 -1.42 -2.67 -17.06
N ILE A 170 -2.55 -3.27 -16.65
CA ILE A 170 -3.42 -4.03 -17.56
C ILE A 170 -3.89 -3.14 -18.72
N MET A 171 -4.36 -1.94 -18.41
CA MET A 171 -4.85 -1.00 -19.41
C MET A 171 -3.72 -0.45 -20.28
N GLU A 172 -2.55 -0.14 -19.72
CA GLU A 172 -1.38 0.32 -20.48
C GLU A 172 -0.92 -0.75 -21.47
N VAL A 173 -0.84 -2.01 -21.05
CA VAL A 173 -0.46 -3.11 -21.93
C VAL A 173 -1.47 -3.31 -23.05
N ALA A 174 -2.77 -3.27 -22.73
CA ALA A 174 -3.82 -3.38 -23.72
C ALA A 174 -3.79 -2.23 -24.73
N LEU A 175 -3.52 -1.00 -24.27
CA LEU A 175 -3.40 0.17 -25.14
C LEU A 175 -2.15 0.12 -26.01
N VAL A 176 -1.00 -0.28 -25.46
CA VAL A 176 0.24 -0.44 -26.23
C VAL A 176 0.07 -1.51 -27.30
N ASP A 177 -0.49 -2.69 -26.96
CA ASP A 177 -0.73 -3.77 -27.92
C ASP A 177 -1.75 -3.34 -29.00
N PHE A 178 -2.82 -2.62 -28.60
CA PHE A 178 -3.78 -2.06 -29.55
C PHE A 178 -3.12 -1.06 -30.51
N LEU A 179 -2.35 -0.10 -30.00
CA LEU A 179 -1.68 0.92 -30.80
C LEU A 179 -0.57 0.32 -31.68
N ARG A 180 0.10 -0.75 -31.23
CA ARG A 180 1.09 -1.46 -32.05
C ARG A 180 0.44 -2.15 -33.25
N ARG A 181 -0.77 -2.69 -33.07
CA ARG A 181 -1.50 -3.41 -34.14
C ARG A 181 -2.26 -2.50 -35.09
N TYR A 182 -2.78 -1.38 -34.59
CA TYR A 182 -3.72 -0.52 -35.34
C TYR A 182 -3.33 0.95 -35.42
N GLY A 183 -2.36 1.40 -34.63
CA GLY A 183 -1.83 2.76 -34.65
C GLY A 183 -0.54 2.88 -35.46
N GLU A 184 -0.02 4.11 -35.56
CA GLU A 184 1.31 4.39 -36.11
C GLU A 184 2.37 3.89 -35.12
N GLY A 185 2.72 2.60 -35.22
CA GLY A 185 3.64 1.92 -34.30
C GLY A 185 5.01 2.59 -34.19
N GLU A 186 5.45 3.32 -35.23
CA GLU A 186 6.75 4.02 -35.23
C GLU A 186 6.85 5.11 -34.16
N PHE A 187 5.77 5.86 -33.92
CA PHE A 187 5.77 6.89 -32.86
C PHE A 187 5.77 6.26 -31.47
N LEU A 188 5.11 5.11 -31.31
CA LEU A 188 4.99 4.43 -30.01
C LEU A 188 6.34 3.88 -29.52
N GLU A 189 7.14 3.31 -30.41
CA GLU A 189 8.46 2.73 -30.07
C GLU A 189 9.47 3.80 -29.59
N GLU A 190 9.28 5.08 -29.95
CA GLU A 190 10.12 6.19 -29.45
C GLU A 190 9.92 6.43 -27.93
N PHE A 191 8.72 6.16 -27.41
CA PHE A 191 8.36 6.38 -26.01
C PHE A 191 8.49 5.12 -25.15
N LEU A 192 8.75 3.96 -25.74
CA LEU A 192 9.04 2.73 -25.01
C LEU A 192 10.55 2.64 -24.75
N ASP A 193 10.91 2.27 -23.52
CA ASP A 193 12.29 1.89 -23.13
C ASP A 193 12.52 0.39 -23.27
#